data_AF-A0A3B9UA60-F1
#
_entry.id   AF-A0A3B9UA60-F1
#
_cell.length_a   1.000
_cell.length_b   1.000
_cell.length_c   1.000
_cell.angle_alpha   90.00
_cell.angle_beta   90.00
_cell.angle_gamma   90.00
#
_symmetry.space_group_name_H-M   'P 1'
#
loop_
_entity.id
_entity.type
_entity.pdbx_description
1 polymer ?
#
loop_
_entity_poly.entity_id
_entity_poly.type
_entity_poly.pdbx_seq_one_letter_code
_entity_poly.pdbx_strand_id
1 'polypeptide(L)'
;MMIVKVKDAALAKAAGEGMDEFVQVVVDATYEAIGGEITAETMGMLNADQITLLAYIAMREEMMDGGFVQLIHNGWGHFIFHNPFDKAVRGWGLPELCSLIRRAHKLYSKYHEEIERECDDDEFMAMFERFPEFDDLDDKFVEGEEGFTAAIAHYVDEHLDRFCEIEA
;
A
#
# COMPACT_ATOMS: atom_id res chain seq x y z
N MET A 1 -10.97 10.68 -14.77
CA MET A 1 -10.87 10.08 -13.43
C MET A 1 -12.22 10.09 -12.78
N MET A 2 -12.55 9.04 -12.04
CA MET A 2 -13.73 8.98 -11.21
C MET A 2 -13.61 9.98 -10.04
N ILE A 3 -14.77 10.44 -9.55
CA ILE A 3 -14.88 11.23 -8.33
C ILE A 3 -15.27 10.27 -7.20
N VAL A 4 -14.41 10.16 -6.20
CA VAL A 4 -14.74 9.48 -4.93
C VAL A 4 -15.47 10.48 -4.05
N LYS A 5 -16.56 10.05 -3.42
CA LYS A 5 -17.41 10.92 -2.59
C LYS A 5 -17.37 10.44 -1.16
N VAL A 6 -17.11 11.34 -0.23
CA VAL A 6 -17.06 11.03 1.20
C VAL A 6 -17.90 12.02 1.98
N LYS A 7 -18.70 11.55 2.93
CA LYS A 7 -19.53 12.41 3.78
C LYS A 7 -18.67 13.15 4.79
N ASP A 8 -18.89 14.45 4.94
CA ASP A 8 -18.22 15.30 5.94
C ASP A 8 -18.36 14.72 7.36
N ALA A 9 -19.57 14.28 7.72
CA ALA A 9 -19.83 13.67 9.03
C ALA A 9 -19.05 12.36 9.26
N ALA A 10 -18.75 11.59 8.20
CA ALA A 10 -17.96 10.37 8.31
C ALA A 10 -16.48 10.68 8.52
N LEU A 11 -15.93 11.64 7.75
CA LEU A 11 -14.57 12.12 7.90
C LEU A 11 -14.33 12.72 9.29
N ALA A 12 -15.22 13.61 9.74
CA ALA A 12 -15.11 14.26 11.04
C ALA A 12 -15.18 13.25 12.20
N LYS A 13 -16.02 12.21 12.07
CA LYS A 13 -16.08 11.12 13.04
C LYS A 13 -14.76 10.34 13.08
N ALA A 14 -14.27 9.93 11.91
CA ALA A 14 -13.07 9.11 11.80
C ALA A 14 -11.80 9.85 12.24
N ALA A 15 -11.67 11.13 11.89
CA ALA A 15 -10.57 11.99 12.37
C ALA A 15 -10.55 12.14 13.91
N GLY A 16 -11.71 11.99 14.58
CA GLY A 16 -11.80 11.96 16.03
C GLY A 16 -11.43 10.61 16.67
N GLU A 17 -11.42 9.54 15.88
CA GLU A 17 -11.08 8.17 16.30
C GLU A 17 -9.57 7.92 16.12
N GLY A 18 -8.99 8.40 15.03
CA GLY A 18 -7.56 8.32 14.76
C GLY A 18 -7.21 8.59 13.29
N MET A 19 -5.91 8.69 13.01
CA MET A 19 -5.41 8.90 11.65
C MET A 19 -5.64 7.67 10.77
N ASP A 20 -5.61 6.47 11.36
CA ASP A 20 -5.88 5.21 10.67
C ASP A 20 -7.34 5.15 10.23
N GLU A 21 -8.28 5.44 11.13
CA GLU A 21 -9.71 5.49 10.83
C GLU A 21 -10.01 6.55 9.77
N PHE A 22 -9.37 7.72 9.84
CA PHE A 22 -9.50 8.77 8.85
C PHE A 22 -9.09 8.30 7.45
N VAL A 23 -7.90 7.70 7.32
CA VAL A 23 -7.42 7.15 6.04
C VAL A 23 -8.35 6.03 5.56
N GLN A 24 -8.80 5.16 6.48
CA GLN A 24 -9.66 4.04 6.14
C GLN A 24 -10.99 4.50 5.53
N VAL A 25 -11.60 5.58 6.02
CA VAL A 25 -12.84 6.12 5.42
C VAL A 25 -12.63 6.53 3.96
N VAL A 26 -11.48 7.12 3.62
CA VAL A 26 -11.15 7.51 2.24
C VAL A 26 -10.89 6.28 1.37
N VAL A 27 -10.20 5.28 1.92
CA VAL A 27 -9.88 4.00 1.26
C VAL A 27 -11.16 3.21 0.96
N ASP A 28 -12.03 3.06 1.95
CA ASP A 28 -13.30 2.34 1.82
C ASP A 28 -14.19 2.98 0.76
N ALA A 29 -14.31 4.32 0.77
CA ALA A 29 -15.07 5.03 -0.25
C ALA A 29 -14.46 4.89 -1.64
N THR A 30 -13.12 4.81 -1.74
CA THR A 30 -12.44 4.58 -3.01
C THR A 30 -12.72 3.16 -3.52
N TYR A 31 -12.66 2.14 -2.65
CA TYR A 31 -13.01 0.76 -3.00
C TYR A 31 -14.47 0.63 -3.41
N GLU A 32 -15.40 1.24 -2.68
CA GLU A 32 -16.83 1.25 -3.03
C GLU A 32 -17.05 1.85 -4.43
N ALA A 33 -16.37 2.97 -4.72
CA ALA A 33 -16.48 3.65 -6.01
C ALA A 33 -16.00 2.80 -7.19
N ILE A 34 -14.99 1.95 -6.98
CA ILE A 34 -14.46 1.04 -8.02
C ILE A 34 -15.08 -0.36 -8.01
N GLY A 35 -16.07 -0.65 -7.15
CA GLY A 35 -16.73 -1.95 -7.08
C GLY A 35 -16.01 -3.00 -6.23
N GLY A 36 -15.11 -2.57 -5.33
CA GLY A 36 -14.52 -3.37 -4.25
C GLY A 36 -13.09 -3.83 -4.47
N GLU A 37 -12.57 -3.84 -5.70
CA GLU A 37 -11.25 -4.39 -6.01
C GLU A 37 -10.46 -3.52 -6.99
N ILE A 38 -9.15 -3.41 -6.75
CA ILE A 38 -8.23 -2.81 -7.70
C ILE A 38 -7.82 -3.85 -8.76
N THR A 39 -8.22 -3.62 -9.99
CA THR A 39 -7.93 -4.44 -11.17
C THR A 39 -7.29 -3.56 -12.24
N ALA A 40 -6.79 -4.16 -13.32
CA ALA A 40 -6.27 -3.39 -14.46
C ALA A 40 -7.33 -2.43 -15.05
N GLU A 41 -8.61 -2.82 -15.02
CA GLU A 41 -9.72 -1.98 -15.49
C GLU A 41 -10.01 -0.83 -14.51
N THR A 42 -10.20 -1.14 -13.23
CA THR A 42 -10.57 -0.13 -12.22
C THR A 42 -9.43 0.84 -11.91
N MET A 43 -8.18 0.42 -12.06
CA MET A 43 -7.02 1.31 -11.96
C MET A 43 -7.04 2.43 -13.00
N GLY A 44 -7.58 2.17 -14.20
CA GLY A 44 -7.78 3.22 -15.22
C GLY A 44 -8.80 4.29 -14.83
N MET A 45 -9.60 4.04 -13.77
CA MET A 45 -10.60 4.97 -13.25
C MET A 45 -10.04 5.89 -12.15
N LEU A 46 -8.90 5.53 -11.55
CA LEU A 46 -8.30 6.18 -10.38
C LEU A 46 -7.11 7.07 -10.74
N ASN A 47 -6.95 8.20 -10.02
CA ASN A 47 -5.77 9.04 -10.19
C ASN A 47 -4.54 8.42 -9.51
N ALA A 48 -3.38 8.97 -9.83
CA ALA A 48 -2.12 8.49 -9.29
C ALA A 48 -2.07 8.52 -7.75
N ASP A 49 -2.69 9.52 -7.12
CA ASP A 49 -2.69 9.62 -5.66
C ASP A 49 -3.59 8.54 -5.03
N GLN A 50 -4.80 8.33 -5.56
CA GLN A 50 -5.71 7.24 -5.15
C GLN A 50 -5.07 5.86 -5.34
N ILE A 51 -4.45 5.60 -6.50
CA ILE A 51 -3.71 4.35 -6.76
C ILE A 51 -2.59 4.17 -5.73
N THR A 52 -1.84 5.24 -5.45
CA THR A 52 -0.73 5.19 -4.48
C THR A 52 -1.24 4.88 -3.07
N LEU A 53 -2.38 5.47 -2.65
CA LEU A 53 -2.97 5.20 -1.34
C LEU A 53 -3.42 3.74 -1.23
N LEU A 54 -4.15 3.23 -2.20
CA LEU A 54 -4.58 1.82 -2.20
C LEU A 54 -3.38 0.86 -2.21
N ALA A 55 -2.35 1.17 -3.02
CA ALA A 55 -1.11 0.41 -3.06
C ALA A 55 -0.41 0.37 -1.70
N TYR A 56 -0.37 1.50 -1.00
CA TYR A 56 0.23 1.58 0.33
C TYR A 56 -0.53 0.72 1.34
N ILE A 57 -1.86 0.79 1.37
CA ILE A 57 -2.68 0.01 2.30
C ILE A 57 -2.52 -1.50 2.07
N ALA A 58 -2.64 -1.95 0.82
CA ALA A 58 -2.44 -3.35 0.48
C ALA A 58 -1.02 -3.84 0.81
N MET A 59 0.00 -3.06 0.44
CA MET A 59 1.39 -3.37 0.79
C MET A 59 1.58 -3.46 2.29
N ARG A 60 1.02 -2.51 3.06
CA ARG A 60 1.14 -2.49 4.52
C ARG A 60 0.53 -3.74 5.16
N GLU A 61 -0.65 -4.16 4.72
CA GLU A 61 -1.32 -5.37 5.22
C GLU A 61 -0.41 -6.60 5.03
N GLU A 62 0.10 -6.81 3.81
CA GLU A 62 1.01 -7.92 3.51
C GLU A 62 2.31 -7.85 4.31
N MET A 63 2.87 -6.65 4.45
CA MET A 63 4.13 -6.46 5.17
C MET A 63 4.00 -6.72 6.67
N MET A 64 2.86 -6.36 7.28
CA MET A 64 2.61 -6.58 8.70
C MET A 64 2.32 -8.05 9.03
N ASP A 65 1.76 -8.79 8.08
CA ASP A 65 1.41 -10.21 8.27
C ASP A 65 2.56 -11.16 7.90
N GLY A 66 3.26 -10.89 6.79
CA GLY A 66 4.28 -11.81 6.26
C GLY A 66 5.37 -11.16 5.40
N GLY A 67 5.60 -9.85 5.53
CA GLY A 67 6.72 -9.18 4.88
C GLY A 67 6.71 -9.26 3.35
N PHE A 68 7.89 -9.04 2.76
CA PHE A 68 8.03 -8.99 1.30
C PHE A 68 7.78 -10.34 0.62
N VAL A 69 8.09 -11.46 1.27
CA VAL A 69 7.83 -12.78 0.69
C VAL A 69 6.33 -12.98 0.48
N GLN A 70 5.51 -12.69 1.50
CA GLN A 70 4.06 -12.77 1.38
C GLN A 70 3.51 -11.77 0.36
N LEU A 71 3.98 -10.52 0.40
CA LEU A 71 3.58 -9.50 -0.56
C LEU A 71 3.80 -9.94 -2.01
N ILE A 72 4.98 -10.50 -2.30
CA ILE A 72 5.32 -10.96 -3.65
C ILE A 72 4.49 -12.17 -4.03
N HIS A 73 4.36 -13.14 -3.13
CA HIS A 73 3.58 -14.36 -3.36
C HIS A 73 2.11 -14.06 -3.65
N ASN A 74 1.52 -13.10 -2.93
CA ASN A 74 0.13 -12.66 -3.11
C ASN A 74 -0.07 -11.78 -4.37
N GLY A 75 0.96 -11.61 -5.20
CA GLY A 75 0.85 -10.95 -6.51
C GLY A 75 1.00 -9.43 -6.49
N TRP A 76 1.25 -8.82 -5.33
CA TRP A 76 1.45 -7.37 -5.22
C TRP A 76 2.81 -6.90 -5.74
N GLY A 77 3.79 -7.80 -5.84
CA GLY A 77 5.15 -7.48 -6.27
C GLY A 77 5.19 -6.73 -7.60
N HIS A 78 4.53 -7.26 -8.64
CA HIS A 78 4.51 -6.58 -9.95
C HIS A 78 3.94 -5.17 -9.85
N PHE A 79 2.82 -5.02 -9.14
CA PHE A 79 2.12 -3.75 -8.98
C PHE A 79 2.96 -2.72 -8.22
N ILE A 80 3.62 -3.09 -7.13
CA ILE A 80 4.43 -2.18 -6.32
C ILE A 80 5.72 -1.79 -7.03
N PHE A 81 6.41 -2.74 -7.66
CA PHE A 81 7.77 -2.53 -8.16
C PHE A 81 7.85 -2.00 -9.61
N HIS A 82 6.83 -2.24 -10.44
CA HIS A 82 6.80 -1.74 -11.82
C HIS A 82 6.04 -0.42 -11.99
N ASN A 83 5.20 -0.04 -11.03
CA ASN A 83 4.62 1.28 -10.97
C ASN A 83 5.56 2.26 -10.24
N PRO A 84 5.43 3.58 -10.48
CA PRO A 84 6.26 4.59 -9.82
C PRO A 84 5.90 4.83 -8.34
N PHE A 85 5.55 3.77 -7.60
CA PHE A 85 5.14 3.85 -6.18
C PHE A 85 6.24 4.46 -5.32
N ASP A 86 7.49 4.03 -5.50
CA ASP A 86 8.65 4.57 -4.78
C ASP A 86 8.81 6.10 -4.96
N LYS A 87 8.50 6.62 -6.15
CA LYS A 87 8.54 8.05 -6.46
C LYS A 87 7.35 8.79 -5.87
N ALA A 88 6.17 8.18 -5.88
CA ALA A 88 4.95 8.75 -5.32
C ALA A 88 5.10 8.95 -3.80
N VAL A 89 5.46 7.89 -3.05
CA VAL A 89 5.65 8.00 -1.60
C VAL A 89 6.79 8.94 -1.22
N ARG A 90 7.86 9.03 -2.04
CA ARG A 90 8.88 10.07 -1.87
C ARG A 90 8.29 11.47 -2.03
N GLY A 91 7.46 11.68 -3.05
CA GLY A 91 6.76 12.95 -3.29
C GLY A 91 5.84 13.35 -2.16
N TRP A 92 5.31 12.37 -1.43
CA TRP A 92 4.48 12.56 -0.23
C TRP A 92 5.31 12.78 1.05
N GLY A 93 6.64 12.84 0.96
CA GLY A 93 7.51 13.10 2.10
C GLY A 93 8.02 11.86 2.83
N LEU A 94 7.95 10.66 2.23
CA LEU A 94 8.44 9.40 2.80
C LEU A 94 9.74 8.90 2.12
N PRO A 95 10.90 9.57 2.32
CA PRO A 95 12.16 9.19 1.68
C PRO A 95 12.70 7.85 2.17
N GLU A 96 12.41 7.48 3.43
CA GLU A 96 12.85 6.21 4.03
C GLU A 96 12.08 5.02 3.43
N LEU A 97 10.74 5.12 3.34
CA LEU A 97 9.92 4.14 2.64
C LEU A 97 10.36 4.00 1.18
N CYS A 98 10.60 5.11 0.48
CA CYS A 98 11.15 5.08 -0.88
C CYS A 98 12.48 4.31 -0.97
N SER A 99 13.39 4.51 -0.01
CA SER A 99 14.67 3.80 0.05
C SER A 99 14.46 2.29 0.27
N LEU A 100 13.55 1.94 1.17
CA LEU A 100 13.18 0.56 1.49
C LEU A 100 12.60 -0.15 0.26
N ILE A 101 11.61 0.43 -0.42
CA ILE A 101 11.01 -0.12 -1.65
C ILE A 101 12.06 -0.31 -2.75
N ARG A 102 13.01 0.62 -2.92
CA ARG A 102 14.08 0.47 -3.90
C ARG A 102 15.06 -0.65 -3.58
N ARG A 103 15.28 -0.94 -2.30
CA ARG A 103 16.11 -2.08 -1.89
C ARG A 103 15.35 -3.39 -2.14
N ALA A 104 14.08 -3.44 -1.75
CA ALA A 104 13.21 -4.59 -1.99
C ALA A 104 13.07 -4.91 -3.47
N HIS A 105 12.95 -3.89 -4.34
CA HIS A 105 12.88 -4.08 -5.79
C HIS A 105 14.09 -4.86 -6.33
N LYS A 106 15.30 -4.65 -5.79
CA LYS A 106 16.47 -5.43 -6.23
C LYS A 106 16.33 -6.93 -5.93
N LEU A 107 15.76 -7.26 -4.78
CA LEU A 107 15.51 -8.64 -4.37
C LEU A 107 14.32 -9.22 -5.15
N TYR A 108 13.26 -8.45 -5.35
CA TYR A 108 12.15 -8.81 -6.22
C TYR A 108 12.66 -9.19 -7.62
N SER A 109 13.44 -8.33 -8.29
CA SER A 109 14.02 -8.63 -9.61
C SER A 109 14.90 -9.90 -9.63
N LYS A 110 15.41 -10.34 -8.48
CA LYS A 110 16.25 -11.54 -8.36
C LYS A 110 15.42 -12.80 -8.10
N TYR A 111 14.31 -12.68 -7.37
CA TYR A 111 13.62 -13.83 -6.77
C TYR A 111 12.14 -13.98 -7.14
N HIS A 112 11.51 -13.00 -7.80
CA HIS A 112 10.06 -13.00 -7.99
C HIS A 112 9.55 -14.24 -8.73
N GLU A 113 10.26 -14.73 -9.77
CA GLU A 113 9.85 -15.94 -10.51
C GLU A 113 9.75 -17.18 -9.61
N GLU A 114 10.55 -17.25 -8.55
CA GLU A 114 10.57 -18.36 -7.59
C GLU A 114 9.52 -18.21 -6.49
N ILE A 115 9.22 -16.97 -6.09
CA ILE A 115 8.25 -16.66 -5.03
C ILE A 115 6.80 -16.68 -5.58
N GLU A 116 6.60 -16.20 -6.81
CA GLU A 116 5.29 -16.11 -7.49
C GLU A 116 4.81 -17.48 -8.03
N ARG A 117 5.59 -18.55 -7.86
CA ARG A 117 5.21 -19.90 -8.32
C ARG A 117 4.07 -20.46 -7.47
N GLU A 118 3.23 -21.30 -8.08
CA GLU A 118 2.27 -22.12 -7.33
C GLU A 118 3.02 -23.01 -6.33
N CYS A 119 2.55 -23.03 -5.10
CA CYS A 119 3.07 -23.86 -4.03
C CYS A 119 1.98 -24.21 -3.01
N ASP A 120 2.23 -25.21 -2.18
CA ASP A 120 1.39 -25.48 -0.99
C ASP A 120 1.83 -24.64 0.22
N ASP A 121 1.07 -24.74 1.32
CA ASP A 121 1.32 -23.99 2.55
C ASP A 121 2.70 -24.32 3.14
N ASP A 122 3.15 -25.58 3.11
CA ASP A 122 4.44 -25.98 3.67
C ASP A 122 5.60 -25.41 2.82
N GLU A 123 5.46 -25.44 1.49
CA GLU A 123 6.39 -24.82 0.57
C GLU A 123 6.45 -23.31 0.72
N PHE A 124 5.30 -22.65 0.94
CA PHE A 124 5.23 -21.21 1.20
C PHE A 124 5.93 -20.85 2.51
N MET A 125 5.64 -21.58 3.59
CA MET A 125 6.31 -21.38 4.88
C MET A 125 7.83 -21.59 4.77
N ALA A 126 8.29 -22.50 3.92
CA ALA A 126 9.72 -22.69 3.67
C ALA A 126 10.36 -21.53 2.87
N MET A 127 9.59 -20.68 2.19
CA MET A 127 10.14 -19.53 1.46
C MET A 127 10.77 -18.50 2.38
N PHE A 128 10.21 -18.27 3.57
CA PHE A 128 10.76 -17.33 4.56
C PHE A 128 12.20 -17.71 4.95
N GLU A 129 12.49 -18.99 5.15
CA GLU A 129 13.85 -19.46 5.43
C GLU A 129 14.78 -19.42 4.21
N ARG A 130 14.23 -19.53 2.99
CA ARG A 130 14.99 -19.54 1.73
C ARG A 130 15.40 -18.15 1.27
N PHE A 131 14.65 -17.13 1.63
CA PHE A 131 14.90 -15.74 1.23
C PHE A 131 15.18 -14.81 2.42
N PRO A 132 16.14 -15.13 3.30
CA PRO A 132 16.45 -14.33 4.50
C PRO A 132 17.04 -12.95 4.17
N GLU A 133 17.33 -12.67 2.90
CA GLU A 133 17.73 -11.32 2.47
C GLU A 133 16.59 -10.29 2.61
N PHE A 134 15.33 -10.74 2.71
CA PHE A 134 14.18 -9.87 2.96
C PHE A 134 13.97 -9.52 4.43
N ASP A 135 14.37 -10.37 5.38
CA ASP A 135 14.17 -10.17 6.83
C ASP A 135 14.62 -8.78 7.28
N ASP A 136 15.79 -8.39 6.79
CA ASP A 136 16.44 -7.12 7.11
C ASP A 136 15.67 -5.89 6.58
N LEU A 137 14.81 -6.08 5.57
CA LEU A 137 13.90 -5.07 5.02
C LEU A 137 12.54 -5.13 5.71
N ASP A 138 12.04 -6.32 6.01
CA ASP A 138 10.79 -6.56 6.73
C ASP A 138 10.86 -5.93 8.12
N ASP A 139 11.93 -6.18 8.87
CA ASP A 139 12.17 -5.59 10.19
C ASP A 139 12.17 -4.05 10.13
N LYS A 140 12.85 -3.48 9.12
CA LYS A 140 12.89 -2.02 8.93
C LYS A 140 11.53 -1.43 8.57
N PHE A 141 10.70 -2.19 7.86
CA PHE A 141 9.34 -1.76 7.58
C PHE A 141 8.53 -1.74 8.87
N VAL A 142 8.53 -2.84 9.63
CA VAL A 142 7.78 -2.98 10.89
C VAL A 142 8.21 -1.92 11.91
N GLU A 143 9.52 -1.69 12.08
CA GLU A 143 10.05 -0.65 12.98
C GLU A 143 9.61 0.77 12.57
N GLY A 144 9.42 1.02 11.27
CA GLY A 144 9.05 2.32 10.72
C GLY A 144 7.56 2.50 10.41
N GLU A 145 6.76 1.45 10.52
CA GLU A 145 5.41 1.40 9.96
C GLU A 145 4.50 2.48 10.54
N GLU A 146 4.46 2.65 11.86
CA GLU A 146 3.65 3.68 12.53
C GLU A 146 4.00 5.09 11.99
N GLY A 147 5.29 5.35 11.78
CA GLY A 147 5.77 6.61 11.21
C GLY A 147 5.40 6.79 9.74
N PHE A 148 5.42 5.72 8.95
CA PHE A 148 4.96 5.75 7.56
C PHE A 148 3.45 6.01 7.49
N THR A 149 2.65 5.30 8.28
CA THR A 149 1.19 5.45 8.30
C THR A 149 0.79 6.85 8.73
N ALA A 150 1.43 7.39 9.77
CA ALA A 150 1.21 8.76 10.20
C ALA A 150 1.55 9.80 9.10
N ALA A 151 2.65 9.60 8.36
CA ALA A 151 3.03 10.49 7.27
C ALA A 151 2.07 10.39 6.07
N ILE A 152 1.60 9.18 5.73
CA ILE A 152 0.57 8.99 4.71
C ILE A 152 -0.72 9.69 5.12
N ALA A 153 -1.20 9.48 6.34
CA ALA A 153 -2.42 10.10 6.84
C ALA A 153 -2.34 11.62 6.84
N HIS A 154 -1.20 12.18 7.27
CA HIS A 154 -0.95 13.61 7.21
C HIS A 154 -0.97 14.15 5.78
N TYR A 155 -0.35 13.45 4.83
CA TYR A 155 -0.39 13.85 3.42
C TYR A 155 -1.82 13.83 2.85
N VAL A 156 -2.61 12.79 3.18
CA VAL A 156 -4.01 12.67 2.75
C VAL A 156 -4.86 13.81 3.32
N ASP A 157 -4.69 14.15 4.60
CA ASP A 157 -5.40 15.26 5.25
C ASP A 157 -5.10 16.61 4.58
N GLU A 158 -3.81 16.91 4.31
CA GLU A 158 -3.41 18.15 3.65
C GLU A 158 -3.82 18.26 2.18
N HIS A 159 -4.14 17.14 1.54
CA HIS A 159 -4.42 17.05 0.10
C HIS A 159 -5.72 16.29 -0.20
N LEU A 160 -6.71 16.39 0.68
CA LEU A 160 -7.93 15.60 0.63
C LEU A 160 -8.67 15.72 -0.72
N ASP A 161 -8.58 16.89 -1.37
CA ASP A 161 -9.14 17.17 -2.70
C ASP A 161 -8.58 16.29 -3.84
N ARG A 162 -7.41 15.68 -3.62
CA ARG A 162 -6.84 14.72 -4.58
C ARG A 162 -7.41 13.31 -4.43
N PHE A 163 -8.00 13.02 -3.28
CA PHE A 163 -8.53 11.69 -2.96
C PHE A 163 -10.04 11.62 -3.11
N CYS A 164 -10.77 12.65 -2.67
CA CYS A 164 -12.23 12.67 -2.71
C CYS A 164 -12.84 14.09 -2.77
N GLU A 165 -14.12 14.13 -3.12
CA GLU A 165 -14.99 15.29 -2.91
C GLU A 165 -15.83 15.07 -1.64
N ILE A 166 -15.93 16.13 -0.83
CA ILE A 166 -16.72 16.11 0.40
C ILE A 166 -18.19 16.39 0.09
N GLU A 167 -19.06 15.47 0.48
CA GLU A 167 -20.51 15.64 0.45
C GLU A 167 -21.03 16.06 1.83
N ALA A 168 -21.99 16.99 1.83
CA ALA A 168 -22.67 17.47 3.02
C ALA A 168 -23.58 16.42 3.67
#